data_AF-A0A352X9K8-F1
#
_entry.id   AF-A0A352X9K8-F1
#
_cell.length_a   1.000
_cell.length_b   1.000
_cell.length_c   1.000
_cell.angle_alpha   90.00
_cell.angle_beta   90.00
_cell.angle_gamma   90.00
#
_symmetry.space_group_name_H-M   'P 1'
#
loop_
_entity.id
_entity.type
_entity.pdbx_description
1 polymer ?
#
loop_
_entity_poly.entity_id
_entity_poly.type
_entity_poly.pdbx_seq_one_letter_code
_entity_poly.pdbx_strand_id
1 'polypeptide(L)'
;MSDNNSWNEICHKVQHRLQETTPLTVKQAKVLRAEILKCLTNAHNEGILNNKIHEIHNLLKLDRAAEYGKEIFEIIGGQRNFKRSKDIPHFERFDKCWFDFAILVDETQKPAEIIGFNFEMRFPEESSVRFIRFDLNLPGHDNEARNLRFHFHPGSDDLMIHSPPMSPLEILHLFLYSLSIPEKRRFP
;
A
#
# COMPACT_ATOMS: atom_id res chain seq x y z
N MET A 1 20.77 -4.74 31.45
CA MET A 1 21.52 -3.86 30.54
C MET A 1 21.20 -4.33 29.13
N SER A 2 20.30 -3.64 28.43
CA SER A 2 19.91 -3.98 27.06
C SER A 2 20.98 -3.50 26.09
N ASP A 3 21.42 -4.38 25.18
CA ASP A 3 22.52 -4.17 24.25
C ASP A 3 22.37 -2.89 23.42
N ASN A 4 23.14 -1.86 23.78
CA ASN A 4 23.32 -0.64 22.99
C ASN A 4 23.81 -0.93 21.55
N ASN A 5 24.43 -2.09 21.31
CA ASN A 5 24.87 -2.52 19.97
C ASN A 5 23.69 -2.88 19.05
N SER A 6 22.58 -3.41 19.60
CA SER A 6 21.42 -3.80 18.79
C SER A 6 20.73 -2.58 18.17
N TRP A 7 20.66 -1.45 18.89
CA TRP A 7 20.00 -0.25 18.40
C TRP A 7 20.79 0.47 17.33
N ASN A 8 22.11 0.57 17.48
CA ASN A 8 22.98 1.18 16.47
C ASN A 8 22.91 0.41 15.15
N GLU A 9 22.90 -0.92 15.19
CA GLU A 9 22.72 -1.75 13.99
C GLU A 9 21.35 -1.56 13.34
N ILE A 10 20.27 -1.49 14.12
CA ILE A 10 18.93 -1.22 13.60
C ILE A 10 18.89 0.16 12.94
N CYS A 11 19.41 1.20 13.60
CA CYS A 11 19.46 2.56 13.06
C CYS A 11 20.28 2.63 11.76
N HIS A 12 21.43 1.96 11.70
CA HIS A 12 22.23 1.88 10.47
C HIS A 12 21.50 1.17 9.33
N LYS A 13 20.83 0.04 9.62
CA LYS A 13 20.04 -0.66 8.60
C LYS A 13 18.88 0.19 8.08
N VAL A 14 18.17 0.89 8.97
CA VAL A 14 17.12 1.82 8.59
C VAL A 14 17.72 2.92 7.73
N GLN A 15 18.78 3.59 8.18
CA GLN A 15 19.37 4.71 7.46
C GLN A 15 19.95 4.32 6.09
N HIS A 16 20.57 3.15 5.98
CA HIS A 16 21.01 2.60 4.70
C HIS A 16 19.83 2.36 3.76
N ARG A 17 18.76 1.72 4.25
CA ARG A 17 17.53 1.51 3.48
C ARG A 17 16.87 2.83 3.07
N LEU A 18 16.92 3.85 3.92
CA LEU A 18 16.41 5.20 3.60
C LEU A 18 17.19 5.87 2.47
N GLN A 19 18.47 5.53 2.33
CA GLN A 19 19.36 6.06 1.30
C GLN A 19 19.27 5.26 -0.02
N GLU A 20 18.88 3.99 0.05
CA GLU A 20 18.61 3.16 -1.11
C GLU A 20 17.26 3.55 -1.74
N THR A 21 17.29 3.98 -3.00
CA THR A 21 16.08 4.22 -3.77
C THR A 21 15.37 2.90 -3.99
N THR A 22 14.21 2.68 -3.36
CA THR A 22 13.38 1.52 -3.66
C THR A 22 13.03 1.52 -5.15
N PRO A 23 13.43 0.50 -5.92
CA PRO A 23 13.15 0.46 -7.34
C PRO A 23 11.64 0.43 -7.56
N LEU A 24 11.13 1.45 -8.24
CA LEU A 24 9.75 1.48 -8.73
C LEU A 24 9.63 0.79 -10.09
N THR A 25 10.59 -0.07 -10.45
CA THR A 25 10.59 -0.79 -11.71
C THR A 25 10.03 -2.20 -11.54
N VAL A 26 9.23 -2.64 -12.49
CA VAL A 26 8.65 -3.98 -12.56
C VAL A 26 8.81 -4.56 -13.96
N LYS A 27 8.69 -5.88 -14.11
CA LYS A 27 8.79 -6.49 -15.45
C LYS A 27 7.64 -6.03 -16.36
N GLN A 28 6.43 -6.06 -15.82
CA GLN A 28 5.16 -5.68 -16.47
C GLN A 28 4.03 -5.74 -15.43
N ALA A 29 2.95 -5.00 -15.62
CA ALA A 29 1.77 -4.93 -14.77
C ALA A 29 1.15 -6.31 -14.51
N LYS A 30 1.08 -7.16 -15.54
CA LYS A 30 0.56 -8.54 -15.40
C LYS A 30 1.38 -9.39 -14.44
N VAL A 31 2.70 -9.22 -14.42
CA VAL A 31 3.59 -9.95 -13.50
C VAL A 31 3.42 -9.43 -12.09
N LEU A 32 3.40 -8.10 -11.90
CA LEU A 32 3.13 -7.49 -10.60
C LEU A 32 1.77 -7.93 -10.03
N ARG A 33 0.71 -7.95 -10.86
CA ARG A 33 -0.62 -8.44 -10.46
C ARG A 33 -0.57 -9.90 -10.01
N ALA A 34 0.20 -10.76 -10.68
CA ALA A 34 0.34 -12.16 -10.30
C ALA A 34 1.08 -12.32 -8.96
N GLU A 35 2.10 -11.50 -8.70
CA GLU A 35 2.80 -11.46 -7.42
C GLU A 35 1.88 -10.98 -6.29
N ILE A 36 1.10 -9.93 -6.51
CA ILE A 36 0.07 -9.45 -5.57
C ILE A 36 -0.97 -10.54 -5.28
N LEU A 37 -1.47 -11.22 -6.32
CA LEU A 37 -2.44 -12.29 -6.16
C LEU A 37 -1.88 -13.42 -5.28
N LYS A 38 -0.61 -13.78 -5.47
CA LYS A 38 0.08 -14.77 -4.65
C LYS A 38 0.15 -14.33 -3.19
N CYS A 39 0.51 -13.07 -2.92
CA CYS A 39 0.54 -12.52 -1.57
C CYS A 39 -0.84 -12.59 -0.89
N LEU A 40 -1.90 -12.15 -1.57
CA LEU A 40 -3.27 -12.19 -1.05
C LEU A 40 -3.76 -13.62 -0.82
N THR A 41 -3.42 -14.55 -1.72
CA THR A 41 -3.77 -15.97 -1.59
C THR A 41 -3.08 -16.62 -0.39
N ASN A 42 -1.80 -16.30 -0.17
CA ASN A 42 -1.07 -16.78 1.00
C ASN A 42 -1.69 -16.25 2.29
N ALA A 43 -1.99 -14.95 2.36
CA ALA A 43 -2.64 -14.35 3.51
C ALA A 43 -4.03 -14.97 3.80
N HIS A 44 -4.79 -15.33 2.78
CA HIS A 44 -6.02 -16.12 2.97
C HIS A 44 -5.73 -17.50 3.59
N ASN A 45 -4.78 -18.24 3.03
CA ASN A 45 -4.42 -19.58 3.53
C ASN A 45 -3.91 -19.55 4.98
N GLU A 46 -3.29 -18.45 5.38
CA GLU A 46 -2.79 -18.20 6.75
C GLU A 46 -3.88 -17.66 7.69
N GLY A 47 -5.11 -17.44 7.21
CA GLY A 47 -6.22 -16.92 8.01
C GLY A 47 -6.12 -15.43 8.31
N ILE A 48 -5.26 -14.69 7.62
CA ILE A 48 -5.12 -13.24 7.76
C ILE A 48 -6.25 -12.50 7.06
N LEU A 49 -6.66 -12.97 5.87
CA LEU A 49 -7.78 -12.41 5.11
C LEU A 49 -9.05 -13.24 5.27
N ASN A 50 -10.17 -12.58 5.54
CA ASN A 50 -11.49 -13.19 5.63
C ASN A 50 -12.12 -13.45 4.26
N ASN A 51 -11.70 -12.72 3.22
CA ASN A 51 -12.22 -12.92 1.86
C ASN A 51 -11.95 -14.34 1.39
N LYS A 52 -12.92 -14.95 0.71
CA LYS A 52 -12.75 -16.24 0.05
C LYS A 52 -11.84 -16.10 -1.16
N ILE A 53 -11.14 -17.17 -1.56
CA ILE A 53 -10.25 -17.15 -2.74
C ILE A 53 -10.93 -16.59 -4.00
N HIS A 54 -12.15 -17.03 -4.31
CA HIS A 54 -12.85 -16.52 -5.50
C HIS A 54 -13.20 -15.03 -5.39
N GLU A 55 -13.44 -14.51 -4.18
CA GLU A 55 -13.66 -13.08 -3.93
C GLU A 55 -12.35 -12.31 -4.16
N ILE A 56 -11.21 -12.82 -3.68
CA ILE A 56 -9.89 -12.22 -3.91
C ILE A 56 -9.61 -12.07 -5.41
N HIS A 57 -9.91 -13.11 -6.19
CA HIS A 57 -9.77 -13.06 -7.65
C HIS A 57 -10.67 -11.99 -8.30
N ASN A 58 -11.89 -11.82 -7.80
CA ASN A 58 -12.84 -10.82 -8.31
C ASN A 58 -12.48 -9.38 -7.91
N LEU A 59 -11.88 -9.21 -6.72
CA LEU A 59 -11.45 -7.93 -6.19
C LEU A 59 -10.15 -7.44 -6.84
N LEU A 60 -9.27 -8.34 -7.28
CA LEU A 60 -8.00 -7.99 -7.90
C LEU A 60 -8.12 -7.89 -9.42
N LYS A 61 -8.27 -6.67 -9.93
CA LYS A 61 -8.45 -6.37 -11.35
C LYS A 61 -7.18 -5.78 -11.97
N LEU A 62 -7.07 -5.94 -13.28
CA LEU A 62 -6.03 -5.32 -14.10
C LEU A 62 -6.72 -4.81 -15.35
N ASP A 63 -6.73 -3.50 -15.51
CA ASP A 63 -7.37 -2.81 -16.62
C ASP A 63 -6.37 -1.86 -17.28
N ARG A 64 -6.66 -1.45 -18.51
CA ARG A 64 -5.89 -0.41 -19.21
C ARG A 64 -6.40 0.95 -18.75
N ALA A 65 -5.50 1.84 -18.33
CA ALA A 65 -5.84 3.16 -17.82
C ALA A 65 -5.64 4.21 -18.93
N ALA A 66 -6.54 4.16 -19.92
CA ALA A 66 -6.40 4.90 -21.17
C ALA A 66 -6.35 6.43 -20.96
N GLU A 67 -6.90 6.93 -19.86
CA GLU A 67 -6.83 8.34 -19.46
C GLU A 67 -5.40 8.83 -19.15
N TYR A 68 -4.48 7.92 -18.78
CA TYR A 68 -3.08 8.25 -18.47
C TYR A 68 -2.13 7.96 -19.63
N GLY A 69 -2.54 7.14 -20.60
CA GLY A 69 -1.76 6.82 -21.79
C GLY A 69 -2.09 5.45 -22.35
N LYS A 70 -1.62 5.19 -23.58
CA LYS A 70 -1.93 3.93 -24.29
C LYS A 70 -1.30 2.71 -23.63
N GLU A 71 -0.12 2.83 -23.06
CA GLU A 71 0.61 1.72 -22.44
C GLU A 71 0.64 1.85 -20.90
N ILE A 72 -0.37 2.52 -20.33
CA ILE A 72 -0.56 2.60 -18.88
C ILE A 72 -1.62 1.59 -18.45
N PHE A 73 -1.30 0.82 -17.41
CA PHE A 73 -2.17 -0.17 -16.80
C PHE A 73 -2.46 0.18 -15.35
N GLU A 74 -3.68 -0.10 -14.90
CA GLU A 74 -4.10 0.04 -13.51
C GLU A 74 -4.36 -1.35 -12.90
N ILE A 75 -3.70 -1.63 -11.78
CA ILE A 75 -4.01 -2.78 -10.93
C ILE A 75 -4.86 -2.27 -9.78
N ILE A 76 -6.09 -2.78 -9.66
CA ILE A 76 -7.01 -2.40 -8.58
C ILE A 76 -7.19 -3.59 -7.65
N GLY A 77 -7.02 -3.34 -6.36
CA GLY A 77 -7.40 -4.24 -5.29
C GLY A 77 -8.61 -3.72 -4.53
N GLY A 78 -9.77 -4.35 -4.71
CA GLY A 78 -11.04 -3.86 -4.17
C GLY A 78 -11.79 -2.98 -5.16
N GLN A 79 -12.36 -1.87 -4.69
CA GLN A 79 -12.98 -0.84 -5.52
C GLN A 79 -12.62 0.55 -4.98
N ARG A 80 -12.49 1.55 -5.87
CA ARG A 80 -12.19 2.94 -5.47
C ARG A 80 -13.20 3.43 -4.43
N ASN A 81 -12.72 3.78 -3.24
CA ASN A 81 -13.55 4.04 -2.08
C ASN A 81 -13.25 5.38 -1.39
N PHE A 82 -13.47 6.48 -2.12
CA PHE A 82 -13.20 7.84 -1.63
C PHE A 82 -13.99 8.23 -0.37
N LYS A 83 -15.16 7.61 -0.16
CA LYS A 83 -16.02 7.87 1.00
C LYS A 83 -15.77 6.91 2.16
N ARG A 84 -14.83 5.97 2.03
CA ARG A 84 -14.49 4.95 3.03
C ARG A 84 -15.72 4.18 3.51
N SER A 85 -16.63 3.87 2.59
CA SER A 85 -17.83 3.09 2.88
C SER A 85 -17.49 1.61 2.95
N LYS A 86 -17.88 0.96 4.04
CA LYS A 86 -17.68 -0.49 4.21
C LYS A 86 -18.58 -1.33 3.29
N ASP A 87 -19.61 -0.73 2.69
CA ASP A 87 -20.52 -1.44 1.77
C ASP A 87 -19.91 -1.66 0.38
N ILE A 88 -18.79 -1.01 0.09
CA ILE A 88 -18.05 -1.14 -1.16
C ILE A 88 -17.07 -2.33 -1.05
N PRO A 89 -16.96 -3.20 -2.06
CA PRO A 89 -16.06 -4.35 -2.02
C PRO A 89 -14.60 -4.00 -1.71
N HIS A 90 -14.02 -4.72 -0.74
CA HIS A 90 -12.66 -4.50 -0.23
C HIS A 90 -12.05 -5.79 0.31
N PHE A 91 -10.75 -5.77 0.61
CA PHE A 91 -10.11 -6.83 1.37
C PHE A 91 -10.32 -6.61 2.87
N GLU A 92 -10.78 -7.62 3.59
CA GLU A 92 -11.02 -7.57 5.03
C GLU A 92 -10.10 -8.56 5.74
N ARG A 93 -9.38 -8.08 6.75
CA ARG A 93 -8.55 -8.89 7.65
C ARG A 93 -9.38 -9.52 8.76
N PHE A 94 -8.85 -10.58 9.36
CA PHE A 94 -9.45 -11.25 10.51
C PHE A 94 -9.78 -10.31 11.69
N ASP A 95 -9.01 -9.23 11.83
CA ASP A 95 -9.16 -8.24 12.90
C ASP A 95 -10.13 -7.10 12.54
N LYS A 96 -10.88 -7.24 11.44
CA LYS A 96 -11.84 -6.24 10.91
C LYS A 96 -11.19 -4.97 10.34
N CYS A 97 -9.86 -4.91 10.27
CA CYS A 97 -9.21 -3.93 9.39
C CYS A 97 -9.56 -4.27 7.94
N TRP A 98 -9.63 -3.25 7.09
CA TRP A 98 -9.96 -3.47 5.69
C TRP A 98 -9.26 -2.47 4.79
N PHE A 99 -8.96 -2.87 3.56
CA PHE A 99 -8.14 -2.08 2.67
C PHE A 99 -8.51 -2.23 1.20
N ASP A 100 -8.18 -1.18 0.44
CA ASP A 100 -8.14 -1.17 -1.01
C ASP A 100 -6.87 -0.45 -1.50
N PHE A 101 -6.55 -0.68 -2.77
CA PHE A 101 -5.42 -0.03 -3.41
C PHE A 101 -5.62 0.10 -4.93
N ALA A 102 -4.91 1.04 -5.52
CA ALA A 102 -4.74 1.18 -6.95
C ALA A 102 -3.27 1.43 -7.28
N ILE A 103 -2.76 0.82 -8.34
CA ILE A 103 -1.37 0.97 -8.80
C ILE A 103 -1.38 1.26 -10.29
N LEU A 104 -0.69 2.31 -10.71
CA LEU A 104 -0.48 2.68 -12.10
C LEU A 104 0.93 2.26 -12.54
N VAL A 105 0.97 1.50 -13.63
CA VAL A 105 2.20 0.97 -14.23
C VAL A 105 2.32 1.46 -15.67
N ASP A 106 3.42 2.12 -15.97
CA ASP A 106 3.82 2.56 -17.30
C ASP A 106 4.68 1.48 -17.99
N GLU A 107 4.15 0.87 -19.05
CA GLU A 107 4.84 -0.12 -19.87
C GLU A 107 5.41 0.46 -21.18
N THR A 108 5.48 1.79 -21.32
CA THR A 108 6.12 2.42 -22.50
C THR A 108 7.61 2.10 -22.61
N GLN A 109 8.28 1.83 -21.47
CA GLN A 109 9.69 1.47 -21.38
C GLN A 109 9.87 0.09 -20.72
N LYS A 110 11.06 -0.51 -20.88
CA LYS A 110 11.43 -1.78 -20.26
C LYS A 110 12.72 -1.63 -19.45
N PRO A 111 12.73 -1.97 -18.15
CA PRO A 111 11.60 -2.48 -17.37
C PRO A 111 10.47 -1.44 -17.24
N ALA A 112 9.25 -1.90 -17.01
CA ALA A 112 8.10 -1.04 -16.77
C ALA A 112 8.26 -0.28 -15.45
N GLU A 113 7.58 0.85 -15.32
CA GLU A 113 7.72 1.75 -14.17
C GLU A 113 6.40 1.91 -13.42
N ILE A 114 6.43 1.87 -12.09
CA ILE A 114 5.32 2.24 -11.23
C ILE A 114 5.33 3.76 -11.09
N ILE A 115 4.37 4.41 -11.74
CA ILE A 115 4.30 5.87 -11.81
C ILE A 115 3.37 6.48 -10.76
N GLY A 116 2.49 5.67 -10.17
CA GLY A 116 1.60 6.11 -9.11
C GLY A 116 0.93 4.94 -8.38
N PHE A 117 0.51 5.18 -7.15
CA PHE A 117 -0.38 4.29 -6.43
C PHE A 117 -1.06 5.00 -5.26
N ASN A 118 -2.12 4.39 -4.75
CA ASN A 118 -2.67 4.63 -3.43
C ASN A 118 -2.92 3.28 -2.75
N PHE A 119 -2.60 3.21 -1.47
CA PHE A 119 -2.92 2.07 -0.61
C PHE A 119 -3.55 2.61 0.66
N GLU A 120 -4.82 2.30 0.92
CA GLU A 120 -5.52 2.80 2.11
C GLU A 120 -6.03 1.62 2.94
N MET A 121 -5.62 1.55 4.22
CA MET A 121 -6.16 0.61 5.19
C MET A 121 -6.95 1.39 6.25
N ARG A 122 -8.17 0.94 6.51
CA ARG A 122 -9.05 1.48 7.54
C ARG A 122 -9.07 0.54 8.73
N PHE A 123 -9.09 1.12 9.91
CA PHE A 123 -9.21 0.39 11.16
C PHE A 123 -10.69 0.34 11.60
N PRO A 124 -11.04 -0.56 12.52
CA PRO A 124 -12.35 -0.56 13.17
C PRO A 124 -12.67 0.79 13.83
N GLU A 125 -13.95 1.15 13.92
CA GLU A 125 -14.41 2.44 14.44
C GLU A 125 -13.95 2.72 15.88
N GLU A 126 -13.69 1.67 16.65
CA GLU A 126 -13.22 1.77 18.03
C GLU A 126 -11.74 2.14 18.15
N SER A 127 -10.99 2.14 17.04
CA SER A 127 -9.58 2.51 17.00
C SER A 127 -9.37 4.02 17.11
N SER A 128 -8.26 4.42 17.71
CA SER A 128 -7.85 5.83 17.79
C SER A 128 -7.38 6.38 16.44
N VAL A 129 -6.94 5.52 15.53
CA VAL A 129 -6.52 5.87 14.16
C VAL A 129 -7.58 5.34 13.21
N ARG A 130 -8.17 6.20 12.38
CA ARG A 130 -9.25 5.78 11.46
C ARG A 130 -8.73 5.03 10.24
N PHE A 131 -7.61 5.48 9.70
CA PHE A 131 -6.99 4.88 8.52
C PHE A 131 -5.50 5.18 8.48
N ILE A 132 -4.80 4.49 7.60
CA ILE A 132 -3.50 4.89 7.07
C ILE A 132 -3.54 4.85 5.56
N ARG A 133 -2.83 5.77 4.90
CA ARG A 133 -2.70 5.76 3.44
C ARG A 133 -1.25 5.99 3.01
N PHE A 134 -0.79 5.21 2.04
CA PHE A 134 0.46 5.43 1.33
C PHE A 134 0.16 5.81 -0.10
N ASP A 135 0.73 6.93 -0.53
CA ASP A 135 0.50 7.49 -1.86
C ASP A 135 1.81 7.72 -2.59
N LEU A 136 1.80 7.39 -3.87
CA LEU A 136 2.76 7.85 -4.86
C LEU A 136 2.00 8.67 -5.89
N ASN A 137 2.21 9.98 -5.87
CA ASN A 137 1.64 10.89 -6.87
C ASN A 137 2.32 10.70 -8.23
N LEU A 138 1.54 10.90 -9.28
CA LEU A 138 2.00 10.87 -10.67
C LEU A 138 3.17 11.84 -10.92
N PRO A 139 4.05 11.55 -11.90
CA PRO A 139 4.99 12.53 -12.42
C PRO A 139 4.27 13.79 -12.88
N GLY A 140 4.87 14.96 -12.67
CA GLY A 140 4.32 16.27 -13.02
C GLY A 140 3.27 16.81 -12.06
N HIS A 141 2.94 16.11 -10.96
CA HIS A 141 2.04 16.62 -9.93
C HIS A 141 2.68 17.78 -9.16
N ASP A 142 1.89 18.74 -8.65
CA ASP A 142 2.36 19.90 -7.85
C ASP A 142 3.24 19.52 -6.64
N ASN A 143 3.12 18.27 -6.17
CA ASN A 143 3.88 17.75 -5.03
C ASN A 143 5.30 17.30 -5.43
N GLU A 144 5.58 17.14 -6.72
CA GLU A 144 6.91 16.79 -7.23
C GLU A 144 7.93 17.89 -6.97
N ALA A 145 7.56 19.17 -7.18
CA ALA A 145 8.41 20.32 -6.86
C ALA A 145 8.78 20.41 -5.37
N ARG A 146 8.06 19.69 -4.51
CA ARG A 146 8.27 19.62 -3.05
C ARG A 146 8.91 18.30 -2.61
N ASN A 147 9.28 17.41 -3.53
CA ASN A 147 9.73 16.04 -3.26
C ASN A 147 8.74 15.21 -2.40
N LEU A 148 7.44 15.51 -2.50
CA LEU A 148 6.35 14.86 -1.76
C LEU A 148 5.53 13.93 -2.66
N ARG A 149 6.15 13.34 -3.69
CA ARG A 149 5.45 12.35 -4.52
C ARG A 149 5.08 11.13 -3.69
N PHE A 150 6.05 10.57 -2.98
CA PHE A 150 5.80 9.54 -1.98
C PHE A 150 5.50 10.18 -0.63
N HIS A 151 4.33 9.87 -0.07
CA HIS A 151 3.91 10.40 1.22
C HIS A 151 2.93 9.46 1.92
N PHE A 152 2.74 9.71 3.21
CA PHE A 152 1.95 8.91 4.11
C PHE A 152 0.93 9.78 4.87
N HIS A 153 -0.29 9.28 4.99
CA HIS A 153 -1.37 9.88 5.78
C HIS A 153 -1.69 9.02 7.01
N PRO A 154 -1.39 9.47 8.24
CA PRO A 154 -1.78 8.78 9.47
C PRO A 154 -3.16 9.23 9.96
N GLY A 155 -4.21 8.78 9.29
CA GLY A 155 -5.59 8.97 9.76
C GLY A 155 -6.18 10.37 9.55
N SER A 156 -5.47 11.23 8.80
CA SER A 156 -5.98 12.52 8.34
C SER A 156 -5.52 12.78 6.90
N ASP A 157 -6.45 13.19 6.04
CA ASP A 157 -6.16 13.57 4.66
C ASP A 157 -5.29 14.85 4.60
N ASP A 158 -5.41 15.74 5.59
CA ASP A 158 -4.66 17.00 5.65
C ASP A 158 -3.22 16.81 6.16
N LEU A 159 -2.92 15.67 6.77
CA LEU A 159 -1.60 15.38 7.32
C LEU A 159 -0.81 14.50 6.33
N MET A 160 0.17 15.11 5.68
CA MET A 160 1.10 14.43 4.77
C MET A 160 2.48 14.37 5.40
N ILE A 161 2.98 13.16 5.62
CA ILE A 161 4.33 12.92 6.12
C ILE A 161 5.16 12.35 4.99
N HIS A 162 6.30 12.96 4.69
CA HIS A 162 7.25 12.38 3.76
C HIS A 162 7.69 11.01 4.28
N SER A 163 7.72 10.03 3.39
CA SER A 163 8.03 8.66 3.75
C SER A 163 9.01 8.09 2.72
N PRO A 164 9.89 7.17 3.14
CA PRO A 164 10.84 6.55 2.23
C PRO A 164 10.08 5.73 1.20
N PRO A 165 10.51 5.71 -0.07
CA PRO A 165 9.81 4.97 -1.09
C PRO A 165 9.72 3.49 -0.71
N MET A 166 8.53 2.90 -0.84
CA MET A 166 8.26 1.48 -0.66
C MET A 166 7.59 0.94 -1.92
N SER A 167 7.93 -0.28 -2.28
CA SER A 167 7.30 -0.98 -3.38
C SER A 167 5.86 -1.40 -2.99
N PRO A 168 4.96 -1.56 -3.98
CA PRO A 168 3.61 -2.07 -3.74
C PRO A 168 3.56 -3.38 -2.93
N LEU A 169 4.52 -4.29 -3.14
CA LEU A 169 4.58 -5.56 -2.43
C LEU A 169 4.98 -5.38 -0.96
N GLU A 170 5.85 -4.42 -0.66
CA GLU A 170 6.23 -4.09 0.72
C GLU A 170 5.07 -3.44 1.48
N ILE A 171 4.34 -2.53 0.84
CA ILE A 171 3.15 -1.89 1.44
C ILE A 171 2.08 -2.95 1.68
N LEU A 172 1.85 -3.86 0.72
CA LEU A 172 0.90 -4.95 0.89
C LEU A 172 1.31 -5.89 2.03
N HIS A 173 2.59 -6.23 2.15
CA HIS A 173 3.09 -7.03 3.27
C HIS A 173 2.87 -6.31 4.61
N LEU A 174 3.12 -5.01 4.68
CA LEU A 174 2.85 -4.20 5.86
C LEU A 174 1.36 -4.27 6.26
N PHE A 175 0.46 -4.12 5.29
CA PHE A 175 -0.99 -4.18 5.47
C PHE A 175 -1.47 -5.55 5.93
N LEU A 176 -0.86 -6.62 5.46
CA LEU A 176 -1.26 -7.99 5.82
C LEU A 176 -0.70 -8.42 7.18
N TYR A 177 0.56 -8.08 7.48
CA TYR A 177 1.30 -8.77 8.55
C TYR A 177 1.86 -7.87 9.65
N SER A 178 2.08 -6.58 9.40
CA SER A 178 2.89 -5.75 10.30
C SER A 178 2.09 -4.71 11.08
N LEU A 179 0.90 -4.37 10.61
CA LEU A 179 0.06 -3.36 11.28
C LEU A 179 -0.94 -4.05 12.19
N SER A 180 -0.78 -3.85 13.50
CA SER A 180 -1.77 -4.22 14.51
C SER A 180 -2.76 -3.07 14.73
N ILE A 181 -3.95 -3.40 15.24
CA ILE A 181 -4.90 -2.39 15.70
C ILE A 181 -4.25 -1.61 16.85
N PRO A 182 -4.13 -0.27 16.73
CA PRO A 182 -3.65 0.54 17.84
C PRO A 182 -4.54 0.35 19.07
N GLU A 183 -3.95 -0.03 20.20
CA GLU A 183 -4.70 -0.11 21.45
C GLU A 183 -5.32 1.25 21.78
N LYS A 184 -6.58 1.23 22.23
CA LYS A 184 -7.24 2.43 22.73
C LYS A 184 -6.48 2.90 23.97
N ARG A 185 -5.77 4.01 23.88
CA ARG A 185 -5.12 4.64 25.05
C ARG A 185 -6.21 4.90 26.10
N ARG A 186 -6.16 4.14 27.20
CA ARG A 186 -6.91 4.46 28.41
C ARG A 186 -6.23 5.70 28.98
N PHE A 187 -6.84 6.88 28.81
CA PHE A 187 -6.41 8.04 29.57
C PHE A 187 -6.72 7.77 31.05
N PRO A 188 -5.78 8.02 31.97
CA PRO A 188 -6.06 7.99 33.40
C PRO A 188 -7.03 9.12 33.80
#